data_AF-A0A7V8G5P0-F1
#
_entry.id   AF-A0A7V8G5P0-F1
#
_cell.length_a   1.000
_cell.length_b   1.000
_cell.length_c   1.000
_cell.angle_alpha   90.00
_cell.angle_beta   90.00
_cell.angle_gamma   90.00
#
_symmetry.space_group_name_H-M   'P 1'
#
loop_
_entity.id
_entity.type
_entity.pdbx_description
1 polymer ?
#
loop_
_entity_poly.entity_id
_entity_poly.type
_entity_poly.pdbx_seq_one_letter_code
_entity_poly.pdbx_strand_id
1 'polypeptide(L)'
;MDQAQTAYFLDRYARMSDEELSYLLVTRGDSLSEEASHALRTVLGGRDPTLLRQEVQATTADLHAQIERAEHEARKQQKVARLQHNGIRIVCAVLLIVGLIAWMSGHANEGIGFAIGGIALFLLIEIRRLVWRFIAALFDPNAR
;
A
#
# COMPACT_ATOMS: atom_id res chain seq x y z
N MET A 1 3.37 21.71 -41.72
CA MET A 1 3.92 22.40 -40.54
C MET A 1 3.92 23.90 -40.75
N ASP A 2 3.16 24.61 -39.94
CA ASP A 2 3.17 26.07 -39.90
C ASP A 2 4.40 26.55 -39.10
N GLN A 3 5.31 27.27 -39.78
CA GLN A 3 6.54 27.78 -39.17
C GLN A 3 6.27 28.84 -38.10
N ALA A 4 5.21 29.63 -38.25
CA ALA A 4 4.85 30.66 -37.28
C ALA A 4 4.36 30.03 -35.96
N GLN A 5 3.54 28.98 -36.05
CA GLN A 5 3.07 28.24 -34.88
C GLN A 5 4.19 27.46 -34.20
N THR A 6 5.09 26.84 -34.97
CA THR A 6 6.23 26.11 -34.40
C THR A 6 7.16 27.06 -33.62
N ALA A 7 7.45 28.24 -34.16
CA ALA A 7 8.25 29.26 -33.47
C ALA A 7 7.58 29.76 -32.18
N TYR A 8 6.26 29.94 -32.19
CA TYR A 8 5.48 30.27 -30.99
C TYR A 8 5.63 29.21 -29.89
N PHE A 9 5.50 27.93 -30.23
CA PHE A 9 5.65 26.86 -29.25
C PHE A 9 7.08 26.71 -28.73
N LEU A 10 8.09 26.89 -29.59
CA LEU A 10 9.49 26.89 -29.18
C LEU A 10 9.78 27.99 -28.14
N ASP A 11 9.35 29.22 -28.40
CA ASP A 11 9.53 30.36 -27.49
C ASP A 11 8.73 30.20 -26.19
N ARG A 12 7.56 29.54 -26.25
CA ARG A 12 6.76 29.21 -25.07
C ARG A 12 7.44 28.14 -24.21
N TYR A 13 7.88 27.03 -24.81
CA TYR A 13 8.47 25.91 -24.09
C TYR A 13 9.87 26.20 -23.57
N ALA A 14 10.66 27.03 -24.27
CA ALA A 14 11.97 27.46 -23.80
C ALA A 14 11.92 28.21 -22.45
N ARG A 15 10.79 28.89 -22.18
CA ARG A 15 10.56 29.66 -20.94
C ARG A 15 9.92 28.85 -19.81
N MET A 16 9.49 27.62 -20.07
CA MET A 16 8.86 26.74 -19.06
C MET A 16 9.90 26.00 -18.23
N SER A 17 9.58 25.66 -16.98
CA SER A 17 10.45 24.84 -16.12
C SER A 17 10.50 23.37 -16.59
N ASP A 18 11.50 22.61 -16.13
CA ASP A 18 11.59 21.16 -16.42
C ASP A 18 10.35 20.39 -15.89
N GLU A 19 9.83 20.79 -14.73
CA GLU A 19 8.59 20.25 -14.16
C GLU A 19 7.37 20.54 -15.04
N GLU A 20 7.26 21.76 -15.56
CA GLU A 20 6.16 22.13 -16.45
C GLU A 20 6.22 21.37 -17.77
N LEU A 21 7.42 21.21 -18.36
CA LEU A 21 7.62 20.46 -19.61
C LEU A 21 7.38 18.96 -19.42
N SER A 22 7.86 18.37 -18.32
CA SER A 22 7.63 16.96 -18.00
C SER A 22 6.16 16.66 -17.73
N TYR A 23 5.46 17.54 -17.01
CA TYR A 23 4.01 17.46 -16.84
C TYR A 23 3.27 17.51 -18.18
N LEU A 24 3.68 18.39 -19.10
CA LEU A 24 3.10 18.52 -20.43
C LEU A 24 3.32 17.26 -21.28
N LEU A 25 4.52 16.68 -21.20
CA LEU A 25 4.88 15.42 -21.86
C LEU A 25 4.01 14.26 -21.37
N VAL A 26 3.85 14.11 -20.05
CA VAL A 26 3.12 12.99 -19.44
C VAL A 26 1.61 13.12 -19.62
N THR A 27 1.04 14.32 -19.46
CA THR A 27 -0.41 14.51 -19.46
C THR A 27 -1.01 14.76 -20.83
N ARG A 28 -0.23 15.35 -21.76
CA ARG A 28 -0.75 15.80 -23.05
C ARG A 28 0.08 15.35 -24.25
N GLY A 29 1.16 14.60 -24.07
CA GLY A 29 2.09 14.22 -25.15
C GLY A 29 1.43 13.68 -26.42
N ASP A 30 0.41 12.83 -26.27
CA ASP A 30 -0.30 12.21 -27.40
C ASP A 30 -1.40 13.10 -28.02
N SER A 31 -1.74 14.21 -27.35
CA SER A 31 -2.79 15.16 -27.75
C SER A 31 -2.25 16.47 -28.31
N LEU A 32 -0.92 16.63 -28.38
CA LEU A 32 -0.29 17.82 -28.92
C LEU A 32 -0.41 17.88 -30.44
N SER A 33 -0.55 19.09 -30.98
CA SER A 33 -0.41 19.30 -32.42
C SER A 33 1.00 18.93 -32.87
N GLU A 34 1.17 18.66 -34.16
CA GLU A 34 2.45 18.25 -34.73
C GLU A 34 3.54 19.31 -34.49
N GLU A 35 3.18 20.59 -34.61
CA GLU A 35 4.04 21.75 -34.33
C GLU A 35 4.46 21.83 -32.85
N ALA A 36 3.51 21.58 -31.93
CA ALA A 36 3.77 21.60 -30.49
C ALA A 36 4.62 20.41 -30.05
N SER A 37 4.36 19.22 -30.59
CA SER A 37 5.14 18.01 -30.31
C SER A 37 6.59 18.16 -30.80
N HIS A 38 6.78 18.73 -32.00
CA HIS A 38 8.11 19.01 -32.55
C HIS A 38 8.87 20.05 -31.72
N ALA A 39 8.22 21.15 -31.34
CA ALA A 39 8.82 22.17 -30.48
C ALA A 39 9.21 21.62 -29.10
N LEU A 40 8.35 20.80 -28.49
CA LEU A 40 8.61 20.18 -27.19
C LEU A 40 9.83 19.24 -27.25
N ARG A 41 9.93 18.37 -28.27
CA ARG A 41 11.10 17.50 -28.46
C ARG A 41 12.38 18.29 -28.71
N THR A 42 12.30 19.40 -29.43
CA THR A 42 13.45 20.26 -29.70
C THR A 42 13.97 20.92 -28.42
N VAL A 43 13.07 21.43 -27.57
CA VAL A 43 13.45 22.04 -26.27
C VAL A 43 13.97 20.98 -25.31
N LEU A 44 13.33 19.81 -25.23
CA LEU A 44 13.81 18.69 -24.40
C LEU A 44 15.15 18.14 -24.90
N GLY A 45 15.36 18.07 -26.21
CA GLY A 45 16.63 17.64 -26.81
C GLY A 45 17.76 18.66 -26.67
N GLY A 46 17.43 19.93 -26.43
CA GLY A 46 18.39 20.99 -26.11
C GLY A 46 18.73 21.12 -24.63
N ARG A 47 17.99 20.45 -23.72
CA ARG A 47 18.30 20.42 -22.29
C ARG A 47 19.20 19.24 -21.95
N ASP A 48 20.12 19.48 -21.03
CA ASP A 48 21.24 18.59 -20.75
C ASP A 48 20.76 17.19 -20.31
N PRO A 49 20.95 16.14 -21.14
CA PRO A 49 20.40 14.80 -20.87
C PRO A 49 21.00 14.14 -19.63
N THR A 50 22.15 14.63 -19.17
CA THR A 50 22.85 14.24 -17.95
C THR A 50 22.10 14.66 -16.69
N LEU A 51 21.53 15.86 -16.65
CA LEU A 51 20.78 16.37 -15.50
C LEU A 51 19.45 15.62 -15.34
N LEU A 52 18.74 15.41 -16.45
CA LEU A 52 17.48 14.66 -16.47
C LEU A 52 17.68 13.21 -16.00
N ARG A 53 18.82 12.59 -16.38
CA ARG A 53 19.17 11.24 -15.93
C ARG A 53 19.51 11.20 -14.44
N GLN A 54 20.17 12.22 -13.90
CA GLN A 54 20.45 12.33 -12.47
C GLN A 54 19.17 12.50 -11.65
N GLU A 55 18.22 13.29 -12.13
CA GLU A 55 16.95 13.52 -11.44
C GLU A 55 16.06 12.27 -11.44
N VAL A 56 16.01 11.55 -12.57
CA VAL A 56 15.33 10.24 -12.65
C VAL A 56 16.02 9.22 -11.74
N GLN A 57 17.35 9.20 -11.67
CA GLN A 57 18.09 8.31 -10.75
C GLN A 57 17.84 8.66 -9.28
N ALA A 58 17.77 9.95 -8.94
CA ALA A 58 17.47 10.39 -7.57
C ALA A 58 16.03 10.01 -7.17
N THR A 59 15.07 10.23 -8.06
CA THR A 59 13.66 9.91 -7.83
C THR A 59 13.42 8.40 -7.72
N THR A 60 14.09 7.60 -8.56
CA THR A 60 14.00 6.13 -8.49
C THR A 60 14.67 5.55 -7.25
N ALA A 61 15.79 6.11 -6.79
CA ALA A 61 16.44 5.70 -5.55
C ALA A 61 15.56 5.99 -4.32
N ASP A 62 14.89 7.14 -4.29
CA ASP A 62 13.96 7.48 -3.21
C ASP A 62 12.71 6.59 -3.22
N LEU A 63 12.12 6.32 -4.40
CA LEU A 63 11.03 5.35 -4.50
C LEU A 63 11.44 3.95 -4.05
N HIS A 64 12.64 3.50 -4.41
CA HIS A 64 13.13 2.19 -4.00
C HIS A 64 13.28 2.09 -2.47
N ALA A 65 13.80 3.16 -1.84
CA ALA A 65 13.89 3.24 -0.39
C ALA A 65 12.52 3.24 0.31
N GLN A 66 11.50 3.85 -0.30
CA GLN A 66 10.13 3.83 0.21
C GLN A 66 9.48 2.44 0.06
N ILE A 67 9.70 1.76 -1.07
CA ILE A 67 9.20 0.41 -1.33
C ILE A 67 9.85 -0.60 -0.37
N GLU A 68 11.17 -0.50 -0.15
CA GLU A 68 11.89 -1.42 0.73
C GLU A 68 11.45 -1.28 2.19
N ARG A 69 11.16 -0.05 2.64
CA ARG A 69 10.56 0.20 3.97
C ARG A 69 9.14 -0.37 4.07
N ALA A 70 8.31 -0.16 3.05
CA ALA A 70 6.94 -0.69 3.02
C ALA A 70 6.92 -2.23 3.01
N GLU A 71 7.82 -2.87 2.25
CA GLU A 71 7.98 -4.33 2.28
C GLU A 71 8.44 -4.83 3.65
N HIS A 72 9.38 -4.13 4.30
CA HIS A 72 9.85 -4.51 5.62
C HIS A 72 8.76 -4.42 6.69
N GLU A 73 7.89 -3.42 6.62
CA GLU A 73 6.74 -3.29 7.51
C GLU A 73 5.68 -4.37 7.22
N ALA A 74 5.37 -4.64 5.94
CA ALA A 74 4.44 -5.70 5.55
C ALA A 74 4.91 -7.09 6.03
N ARG A 75 6.21 -7.40 5.89
CA ARG A 75 6.80 -8.66 6.36
C ARG A 75 6.76 -8.78 7.89
N LYS A 76 6.95 -7.68 8.63
CA LYS A 76 6.82 -7.66 10.11
C LYS A 76 5.37 -7.92 10.54
N GLN A 77 4.40 -7.28 9.90
CA GLN A 77 2.98 -7.48 10.20
C GLN A 77 2.53 -8.92 9.89
N GLN A 78 2.98 -9.52 8.79
CA GLN A 78 2.68 -10.92 8.46
C GLN A 78 3.18 -11.91 9.53
N LYS A 79 4.39 -11.70 10.08
CA LYS A 79 4.94 -12.57 11.12
C LYS A 79 4.15 -12.46 12.43
N VAL A 80 3.74 -11.26 12.82
CA VAL A 80 2.91 -11.03 14.03
C VAL A 80 1.52 -11.65 13.86
N ALA A 81 0.90 -11.50 12.69
CA ALA A 81 -0.41 -12.09 12.40
C ALA A 81 -0.40 -13.62 12.47
N ARG A 82 0.66 -14.28 11.98
CA ARG A 82 0.81 -15.74 12.06
C ARG A 82 0.97 -16.23 13.51
N LEU A 83 1.72 -15.51 14.34
CA LEU A 83 1.93 -15.87 15.75
C LEU A 83 0.66 -15.68 16.59
N GLN A 84 -0.11 -14.60 16.36
CA GLN A 84 -1.40 -14.39 17.04
C GLN A 84 -2.41 -15.50 16.74
N HIS A 85 -2.48 -15.97 15.49
CA HIS A 85 -3.44 -17.00 15.08
C HIS A 85 -3.25 -18.34 15.80
N ASN A 86 -2.01 -18.71 16.08
CA ASN A 86 -1.70 -19.94 16.81
C ASN A 86 -1.86 -19.77 18.32
N GLY A 87 -1.50 -18.60 18.87
CA GLY A 87 -1.64 -18.32 20.31
C GLY A 87 -3.09 -18.38 20.79
N ILE A 88 -4.03 -17.82 20.02
CA ILE A 88 -5.46 -17.82 20.37
C ILE A 88 -6.03 -19.23 20.40
N ARG A 89 -5.69 -20.07 19.43
CA ARG A 89 -6.14 -21.48 19.38
C ARG A 89 -5.65 -22.28 20.57
N ILE A 90 -4.40 -22.06 20.99
CA ILE A 90 -3.82 -22.73 22.15
C ILE A 90 -4.54 -22.30 23.43
N VAL A 91 -4.78 -21.01 23.62
CA VAL A 91 -5.51 -20.49 24.80
C VAL A 91 -6.93 -21.06 24.88
N CYS A 92 -7.66 -21.10 23.76
CA CYS A 92 -8.99 -21.69 23.73
C CYS A 92 -8.98 -23.20 24.00
N ALA A 93 -8.01 -23.93 23.46
CA ALA A 93 -7.86 -25.36 23.73
C ALA A 93 -7.54 -25.63 25.21
N VAL A 94 -6.67 -24.81 25.83
CA VAL A 94 -6.35 -24.92 27.26
C VAL A 94 -7.57 -24.64 28.13
N LEU A 95 -8.36 -23.61 27.84
CA LEU A 95 -9.58 -23.30 28.60
C LEU A 95 -10.63 -24.42 28.50
N LEU A 96 -10.78 -25.03 27.33
CA LEU A 96 -11.66 -26.18 27.15
C LEU A 96 -11.18 -27.40 27.94
N ILE A 97 -9.88 -27.71 27.90
CA ILE A 97 -9.30 -28.85 28.64
C ILE A 97 -9.46 -28.64 30.16
N VAL A 98 -9.16 -27.45 30.68
CA VAL A 98 -9.29 -27.13 32.10
C VAL A 98 -10.76 -27.20 32.56
N GLY A 99 -11.70 -26.67 31.75
CA GLY A 99 -13.13 -26.77 32.05
C GLY A 99 -13.62 -28.22 32.10
N LEU A 100 -13.13 -29.08 31.20
CA LEU A 100 -13.50 -30.49 31.12
C LEU A 100 -12.94 -31.29 32.31
N ILE A 101 -11.72 -30.99 32.76
CA ILE A 101 -11.11 -31.58 33.97
C ILE A 101 -11.88 -31.16 35.23
N ALA A 102 -12.23 -29.87 35.36
CA ALA A 102 -13.03 -29.37 36.49
C ALA A 102 -14.41 -30.02 36.55
N TRP A 103 -15.04 -30.25 35.39
CA TRP A 103 -16.33 -30.93 35.28
C TRP A 103 -16.24 -32.41 35.70
N MET A 104 -15.20 -33.14 35.27
CA MET A 104 -14.97 -34.52 35.71
C MET A 104 -14.63 -34.64 37.20
N SER A 105 -14.10 -33.58 37.82
CA SER A 105 -13.71 -33.56 39.24
C SER A 105 -14.85 -33.18 40.19
N GLY A 106 -16.10 -33.17 39.71
CA GLY A 106 -17.30 -32.88 40.52
C GLY A 106 -17.57 -31.39 40.77
N HIS A 107 -16.74 -30.49 40.22
CA HIS A 107 -16.89 -29.04 40.37
C HIS A 107 -17.70 -28.48 39.18
N ALA A 108 -18.90 -29.01 38.96
CA ALA A 108 -19.68 -28.76 37.76
C ALA A 108 -19.97 -27.28 37.50
N ASN A 109 -20.28 -26.50 38.54
CA ASN A 109 -20.55 -25.06 38.42
C ASN A 109 -19.30 -24.25 38.02
N GLU A 110 -18.13 -24.62 38.54
CA GLU A 110 -16.87 -23.96 38.19
C GLU A 110 -16.43 -24.34 36.76
N GLY A 111 -16.58 -25.63 36.39
CA GLY A 111 -16.31 -26.11 35.04
C GLY A 111 -17.17 -25.45 33.96
N ILE A 112 -18.47 -25.23 34.24
CA ILE A 112 -19.36 -24.48 33.36
C ILE A 112 -18.89 -23.02 33.22
N GLY A 113 -18.46 -22.39 34.32
CA GLY A 113 -17.88 -21.05 34.30
C GLY A 113 -16.65 -20.93 33.39
N PHE A 114 -15.73 -21.89 33.47
CA PHE A 114 -14.54 -21.94 32.60
C PHE A 114 -14.90 -22.19 31.13
N ALA A 115 -15.88 -23.06 30.85
CA ALA A 115 -16.35 -23.33 29.49
C ALA A 115 -17.01 -22.08 28.86
N ILE A 116 -17.90 -21.40 29.60
CA ILE A 116 -18.54 -20.15 29.14
C ILE A 116 -17.48 -19.05 28.97
N GLY A 117 -16.53 -18.92 29.89
CA GLY A 117 -15.43 -17.96 29.78
C GLY A 117 -14.55 -18.20 28.54
N GLY A 118 -14.24 -19.46 28.24
CA GLY A 118 -13.51 -19.85 27.03
C GLY A 118 -14.25 -19.53 25.74
N ILE A 119 -15.56 -19.81 25.69
CA ILE A 119 -16.42 -19.48 24.54
C ILE A 119 -16.55 -17.96 24.38
N ALA A 120 -16.77 -17.22 25.47
CA ALA A 120 -16.89 -15.77 25.45
C ALA A 120 -15.60 -15.12 24.95
N LEU A 121 -14.43 -15.55 25.45
CA LEU A 121 -13.13 -15.05 24.99
C LEU A 121 -12.90 -15.37 23.51
N PHE A 122 -13.25 -16.59 23.07
CA PHE A 122 -13.16 -16.99 21.66
C PHE A 122 -14.04 -16.09 20.77
N LEU A 123 -15.30 -15.87 21.15
CA LEU A 123 -16.23 -15.02 20.41
C LEU A 123 -15.75 -13.56 20.37
N LEU A 124 -15.26 -13.02 21.48
CA LEU A 124 -14.76 -11.63 21.54
C LEU A 124 -13.61 -11.41 20.56
N ILE A 125 -12.71 -12.40 20.48
CA ILE A 125 -11.57 -12.38 19.56
C ILE A 125 -12.03 -12.56 18.10
N GLU A 126 -12.94 -13.50 17.83
CA GLU A 126 -13.42 -13.76 16.46
C GLU A 126 -14.25 -12.58 15.94
N ILE A 127 -15.09 -11.95 16.77
CA ILE A 127 -15.82 -10.72 16.44
C ILE A 127 -14.85 -9.58 16.14
N ARG A 128 -13.86 -9.34 17.00
CA ARG A 128 -12.84 -8.31 16.78
C ARG A 128 -12.09 -8.54 15.46
N ARG A 129 -11.79 -9.80 15.13
CA ARG A 129 -11.17 -10.20 13.86
C ARG A 129 -12.09 -9.93 12.67
N LEU A 130 -13.38 -10.23 12.79
CA LEU A 130 -14.38 -10.01 11.75
C LEU A 130 -14.55 -8.51 11.45
N VAL A 131 -14.62 -7.70 12.51
CA VAL A 131 -14.66 -6.22 12.41
C VAL A 131 -13.41 -5.69 11.72
N TRP A 132 -12.22 -6.19 12.07
CA TRP A 132 -10.98 -5.77 11.40
C TRP A 132 -10.91 -6.21 9.93
N ARG A 133 -11.40 -7.40 9.58
CA ARG A 133 -11.52 -7.82 8.17
C ARG A 133 -12.53 -6.95 7.42
N PHE A 134 -13.62 -6.58 8.07
CA PHE A 134 -14.64 -5.70 7.48
C PHE A 134 -14.07 -4.30 7.23
N ILE A 135 -13.36 -3.72 8.21
CA ILE A 135 -12.66 -2.44 8.05
C ILE A 135 -11.61 -2.54 6.93
N ALA A 136 -10.78 -3.59 6.92
CA ALA A 136 -9.79 -3.78 5.87
C ALA A 136 -10.43 -3.89 4.47
N ALA A 137 -11.54 -4.62 4.33
CA ALA A 137 -12.27 -4.74 3.07
C ALA A 137 -12.98 -3.42 2.65
N LEU A 138 -13.32 -2.56 3.61
CA LEU A 138 -13.89 -1.24 3.34
C LEU A 138 -12.85 -0.26 2.77
N PHE A 139 -11.58 -0.41 3.18
CA PHE A 139 -10.49 0.49 2.80
C PHE A 139 -9.57 -0.08 1.69
N ASP A 140 -9.63 -1.38 1.39
CA ASP A 140 -8.87 -2.00 0.29
C ASP A 140 -9.70 -3.11 -0.41
N PRO A 141 -10.35 -2.81 -1.55
CA PRO A 141 -11.26 -3.75 -2.23
C PRO A 141 -10.55 -4.92 -2.95
N ASN A 142 -9.22 -4.91 -3.04
CA ASN A 142 -8.45 -5.95 -3.72
C ASN A 142 -7.77 -6.97 -2.76
N ALA A 143 -7.98 -6.87 -1.46
CA ALA A 143 -7.46 -7.83 -0.48
C ALA A 143 -8.34 -9.10 -0.42
N ARG A 144 -8.31 -9.93 -1.47
CA ARG A 144 -8.85 -11.30 -1.46
C ARG A 144 -7.73 -12.33 -1.57
#